data_AF-A0A2C6MCU9-F1
#
_entry.id   AF-A0A2C6MCU9-F1
#
_cell.length_a   1.000
_cell.length_b   1.000
_cell.length_c   1.000
_cell.angle_alpha   90.00
_cell.angle_beta   90.00
_cell.angle_gamma   90.00
#
_symmetry.space_group_name_H-M   'P 1'
#
loop_
_entity.id
_entity.type
_entity.pdbx_description
1 polymer ?
#
loop_
_entity_poly.entity_id
_entity_poly.type
_entity_poly.pdbx_seq_one_letter_code
_entity_poly.pdbx_strand_id
1 'polypeptide(L)' 'MPDIDIDFDYERRGEVIEYIVQKYGTERVAQIITFGTMAARAAIRDVGRALDMPTGKWTG' A
#
# COMPACT_ATOMS: atom_id res chain seq x y z
N MET A 1 3.70 26.32 2.58
CA MET A 1 4.07 25.47 1.44
C MET A 1 2.81 25.28 0.61
N PRO A 2 2.80 25.60 -0.69
CA PRO A 2 1.67 25.21 -1.53
C PRO A 2 1.71 23.68 -1.66
N ASP A 3 0.62 23.02 -1.28
CA ASP A 3 0.46 21.57 -1.38
C ASP A 3 -0.78 21.29 -2.24
N ILE A 4 -0.61 20.48 -3.28
CA ILE A 4 -1.66 20.16 -4.23
C ILE A 4 -1.69 18.64 -4.31
N ASP A 5 -2.65 18.04 -3.60
CA ASP A 5 -2.84 16.59 -3.49
C ASP A 5 -3.39 16.03 -4.83
N ILE A 6 -2.50 15.70 -5.76
CA ILE A 6 -2.86 15.10 -7.05
C ILE A 6 -2.70 13.58 -6.99
N ASP A 7 -3.82 12.88 -7.16
CA ASP A 7 -3.87 11.43 -7.27
C ASP A 7 -4.17 10.97 -8.70
N PHE A 8 -3.70 9.76 -9.04
CA PHE A 8 -4.01 9.09 -10.30
C PHE A 8 -4.58 7.70 -10.01
N ASP A 9 -5.47 7.24 -10.89
CA ASP A 9 -6.00 5.88 -10.80
C ASP A 9 -4.89 4.84 -11.04
N TYR A 10 -5.00 3.69 -10.36
CA TYR A 10 -3.98 2.65 -10.37
C TYR A 10 -3.81 2.02 -11.75
N GLU A 11 -4.89 1.92 -12.53
CA GLU A 11 -4.90 1.23 -13.83
C GLU A 11 -3.95 1.87 -14.85
N ARG A 12 -3.88 3.21 -14.83
CA ARG A 12 -3.06 4.00 -15.75
C ARG A 12 -1.84 4.64 -15.09
N ARG A 13 -1.56 4.28 -13.83
CA ARG A 13 -0.41 4.79 -13.07
C ARG A 13 0.93 4.53 -13.78
N GLY A 14 1.04 3.41 -14.49
CA GLY A 14 2.24 3.07 -15.27
C GLY A 14 2.56 4.11 -16.34
N GLU A 15 1.55 4.55 -17.11
CA GLU A 15 1.72 5.56 -18.17
C GLU A 15 2.19 6.90 -17.59
N VAL A 16 1.63 7.29 -16.45
CA VAL A 16 2.02 8.53 -15.75
C VAL A 16 3.46 8.44 -15.26
N ILE A 17 3.86 7.32 -14.66
CA ILE A 17 5.24 7.07 -14.21
C ILE A 17 6.21 7.15 -15.39
N GLU A 18 5.89 6.51 -16.52
CA GLU A 18 6.76 6.53 -17.69
C GLU A 18 6.92 7.95 -18.25
N TYR A 19 5.81 8.70 -18.35
CA TYR A 19 5.85 10.10 -18.79
C TYR A 19 6.74 10.98 -17.90
N ILE A 20 6.60 10.88 -16.56
CA ILE A 20 7.42 11.72 -15.65
C ILE A 20 8.89 11.28 -15.65
N VAL A 21 9.19 9.99 -15.81
CA VAL A 21 10.57 9.49 -15.93
C VAL A 21 11.20 10.02 -17.21
N GLN A 22 10.50 9.97 -18.34
CA GLN A 22 10.98 10.55 -19.61
C GLN A 22 11.17 12.06 -19.51
N LYS A 23 10.31 12.76 -18.77
CA LYS A 23 10.34 14.22 -18.64
C LYS A 23 11.43 14.74 -17.70
N TYR A 24 11.72 14.02 -16.61
CA TYR A 24 12.55 14.53 -15.52
C TYR A 24 13.81 13.69 -15.24
N GLY A 25 13.95 12.52 -15.84
CA GLY A 25 15.07 11.61 -15.61
C GLY A 25 14.81 10.63 -14.46
N THR A 26 15.33 9.42 -14.59
CA THR A 26 15.11 8.32 -13.64
C THR A 26 15.65 8.65 -12.24
N GLU A 27 16.75 9.38 -12.15
CA GLU A 27 17.36 9.81 -10.87
C GLU A 27 16.57 10.89 -10.13
N ARG A 28 15.53 11.45 -10.75
CA ARG A 28 14.66 12.49 -10.19
C ARG A 28 13.26 11.99 -9.83
N VAL A 29 12.96 10.72 -10.07
CA VAL A 29 11.65 10.10 -9.80
C VAL A 29 11.81 8.94 -8.83
N ALA A 30 11.04 8.94 -7.75
CA ALA A 30 11.02 7.85 -6.77
C ALA A 30 9.59 7.51 -6.36
N GLN A 31 9.37 6.25 -5.97
CA GLN A 31 8.11 5.82 -5.38
C GLN A 31 8.19 5.91 -3.86
N ILE A 32 7.06 6.23 -3.24
CA ILE A 32 6.91 6.24 -1.78
C ILE A 32 6.15 4.98 -1.39
N ILE A 33 6.65 4.28 -0.35
CA ILE A 33 6.03 3.05 0.14
C ILE A 33 5.00 3.34 1.22
N THR A 34 4.02 2.44 1.35
CA THR A 34 3.07 2.41 2.47
C THR A 34 3.42 1.27 3.43
N PHE A 35 3.15 1.46 4.72
CA PHE A 35 3.35 0.42 5.72
C PHE A 35 2.02 -0.24 6.07
N GLY A 36 1.96 -1.57 5.93
CA GLY A 36 0.86 -2.35 6.47
C GLY A 36 0.98 -2.42 7.99
N THR A 37 -0.07 -2.02 8.71
CA THR A 37 -0.16 -2.18 10.17
C THR A 37 -1.04 -3.37 10.52
N MET A 38 -0.85 -3.93 11.72
CA MET A 38 -1.71 -4.99 12.25
C MET A 38 -3.05 -4.41 12.70
N ALA A 39 -3.98 -4.19 11.77
CA ALA A 39 -5.35 -3.81 12.08
C ALA A 39 -6.02 -4.89 12.96
N ALA A 40 -6.99 -4.52 13.81
CA ALA A 40 -7.56 -5.41 14.84
C ALA A 40 -7.95 -6.81 14.33
N ARG A 41 -8.62 -6.90 13.18
CA ARG A 41 -8.99 -8.19 12.55
C ARG A 41 -7.77 -9.00 12.09
N ALA A 42 -6.78 -8.34 11.49
CA ALA A 42 -5.54 -8.98 11.08
C ALA A 42 -4.76 -9.48 12.30
N ALA A 43 -4.66 -8.66 13.35
CA ALA A 43 -3.98 -9.00 14.60
C ALA A 43 -4.59 -10.22 15.29
N ILE A 44 -5.93 -10.26 15.44
CA ILE A 44 -6.64 -11.40 16.05
C ILE A 44 -6.39 -12.68 15.25
N ARG A 45 -6.46 -12.61 13.92
CA ARG A 45 -6.20 -13.76 13.04
C ARG A 45 -4.75 -14.23 13.15
N ASP A 46 -3.80 -13.32 13.15
CA ASP A 46 -2.37 -13.65 13.16
C ASP A 46 -1.95 -14.25 14.51
N VAL A 47 -2.45 -13.72 15.62
CA VAL A 47 -2.23 -14.29 16.97
C VAL A 47 -2.94 -15.64 17.11
N GLY A 48 -4.19 -15.76 16.68
CA GLY A 48 -4.93 -17.03 16.72
C GLY A 48 -4.23 -18.14 15.93
N ARG A 49 -3.66 -17.81 14.75
CA ARG A 49 -2.82 -18.73 13.98
C ARG A 49 -1.53 -19.11 14.72
N ALA A 50 -0.86 -18.15 15.36
CA ALA A 50 0.35 -18.43 16.14
C ALA A 50 0.10 -19.33 17.36
N LEU A 51 -1.14 -19.38 17.84
CA LEU A 51 -1.60 -20.22 18.95
C LEU A 51 -2.31 -21.50 18.49
N ASP A 52 -2.22 -21.87 17.21
CA ASP A 52 -2.89 -23.04 16.60
C ASP A 52 -4.41 -23.12 16.84
N MET A 53 -5.07 -21.97 16.97
CA MET A 53 -6.51 -21.91 17.18
C MET A 53 -7.29 -22.13 15.86
N PRO A 54 -8.40 -22.89 15.87
CA PRO A 54 -9.22 -23.10 14.67
C PRO A 54 -9.78 -21.79 14.09
N THR A 55 -9.58 -21.58 12.80
CA THR A 55 -9.86 -20.32 12.07
C THR A 55 -11.34 -19.93 12.03
N GLY A 56 -12.27 -20.85 12.29
CA GLY A 56 -13.71 -20.62 12.20
C GLY A 56 -14.38 -19.98 13.43
N LYS A 57 -13.68 -19.77 14.54
CA LYS A 57 -14.30 -19.27 15.80
C LYS A 57 -14.30 -17.74 16.00
N TRP A 58 -13.60 -16.97 15.16
CA TRP A 58 -13.27 -15.56 15.48
C TRP A 58 -13.49 -14.55 14.34
N THR A 59 -14.15 -14.93 13.24
CA THR A 59 -14.41 -14.06 12.08
C THR A 59 -15.80 -13.40 12.08
N GLY A 60 -16.38 -13.17 13.27
CA GLY A 60 -17.62 -12.38 13.44
C GLY A 60 -17.38 -10.88 13.24
#